data_AF-A0A2A2GE90-F1
#
_entry.id   AF-A0A2A2GE90-F1
#
_cell.length_a   1.000
_cell.length_b   1.000
_cell.length_c   1.000
_cell.angle_alpha   90.00
_cell.angle_beta   90.00
_cell.angle_gamma   90.00
#
_symmetry.space_group_name_H-M   'P 1'
#
loop_
_entity.id
_entity.type
_entity.pdbx_description
1 polymer ?
#
loop_
_entity_poly.entity_id
_entity_poly.type
_entity_poly.pdbx_seq_one_letter_code
_entity_poly.pdbx_strand_id
1 'polypeptide(L)' 'MVMDKEFIKAFSEVIREEIARKNDVHLEGVGRFEFEHQKQFQKQYDSGRVVMMPPKDTITFIPEN' A
#
# COMPACT_ATOMS: atom_id res chain seq x y z
N MET A 1 17.90 -19.85 -11.35
CA MET A 1 16.61 -20.42 -10.93
C MET A 1 15.53 -19.49 -11.39
N VAL A 2 14.63 -19.94 -12.27
CA VAL A 2 13.38 -19.20 -12.53
C VAL A 2 12.46 -19.54 -11.36
N MET A 3 12.00 -18.53 -10.62
CA MET A 3 11.01 -18.79 -9.57
C MET A 3 9.74 -19.34 -10.21
N ASP A 4 9.17 -20.36 -9.57
CA ASP A 4 7.93 -20.96 -10.00
C ASP A 4 6.81 -19.91 -10.00
N LYS A 5 6.04 -19.87 -11.09
CA LYS A 5 4.92 -18.92 -11.24
C LYS A 5 3.83 -19.19 -10.21
N GLU A 6 3.64 -20.45 -9.83
CA GLU A 6 2.67 -20.82 -8.80
C GLU A 6 3.11 -20.27 -7.44
N PHE A 7 4.40 -20.39 -7.13
CA PHE A 7 4.98 -19.79 -5.93
C PHE A 7 4.78 -18.27 -5.88
N ILE A 8 5.14 -17.53 -6.94
CA ILE A 8 4.99 -16.07 -6.97
C ILE A 8 3.53 -15.66 -6.79
N LYS A 9 2.59 -16.40 -7.39
CA LYS A 9 1.17 -16.15 -7.24
C LYS A 9 0.74 -16.34 -5.77
N ALA A 10 1.04 -17.50 -5.18
CA ALA A 10 0.68 -17.81 -3.80
C ALA A 10 1.32 -16.81 -2.81
N PHE A 11 2.59 -16.46 -3.03
CA PHE A 11 3.29 -15.47 -2.22
C PHE A 11 2.62 -14.08 -2.29
N SER A 12 2.25 -13.63 -3.50
CA SER A 12 1.55 -12.35 -3.66
C SER A 12 0.15 -12.33 -3.04
N GLU A 13 -0.54 -13.48 -2.99
CA GLU A 13 -1.84 -13.63 -2.34
C GLU A 13 -1.70 -13.51 -0.82
N VAL A 14 -0.71 -14.18 -0.22
CA VAL A 14 -0.43 -14.07 1.22
C VAL A 14 -0.12 -12.63 1.63
N ILE A 15 0.75 -11.93 0.90
CA ILE A 15 1.06 -10.51 1.18
C ILE A 15 -0.22 -9.67 1.12
N ARG A 16 -1.05 -9.87 0.09
CA ARG A 16 -2.30 -9.13 -0.07
C ARG A 16 -3.25 -9.38 1.11
N GLU A 17 -3.37 -10.61 1.57
CA GLU A 17 -4.24 -10.97 2.70
C GLU A 17 -3.77 -10.32 4.01
N GLU A 18 -2.47 -10.34 4.28
CA GLU A 18 -1.90 -9.70 5.47
C GLU A 18 -2.11 -8.18 5.46
N ILE A 19 -1.89 -7.53 4.31
CA ILE A 19 -2.14 -6.10 4.17
C ILE A 19 -3.64 -5.78 4.31
N ALA A 20 -4.53 -6.62 3.76
CA ALA A 20 -5.98 -6.44 3.90
C ALA A 20 -6.44 -6.52 5.37
N ARG A 21 -5.72 -7.27 6.21
CA ARG A 21 -5.91 -7.35 7.66
C ARG A 21 -5.30 -6.17 8.42
N LYS A 22 -4.68 -5.21 7.71
CA LYS A 22 -3.96 -4.05 8.27
C LYS A 22 -2.72 -4.43 9.08
N ASN A 23 -2.10 -5.56 8.75
CA ASN A 23 -0.81 -5.95 9.30
C ASN A 23 0.31 -5.28 8.49
N ASP A 24 1.39 -4.91 9.17
CA ASP A 24 2.62 -4.50 8.51
C ASP A 24 3.33 -5.74 7.96
N VAL A 25 3.74 -5.69 6.69
CA VAL A 25 4.46 -6.79 6.04
C VAL A 25 5.88 -6.35 5.75
N HIS A 26 6.84 -6.93 6.45
CA HIS A 26 8.26 -6.72 6.19
C HIS A 26 8.85 -7.93 5.46
N LEU A 27 9.51 -7.66 4.33
CA LEU A 27 10.23 -8.62 3.52
C LEU A 27 11.71 -8.26 3.57
N GLU A 28 12.48 -9.04 4.33
CA GLU A 28 13.92 -8.83 4.49
C GLU A 28 14.63 -8.84 3.12
N GLY A 29 15.43 -7.81 2.86
CA GLY A 29 16.15 -7.64 1.60
C GLY A 29 15.29 -7.12 0.45
N VAL A 30 14.05 -6.72 0.71
CA VAL A 30 13.11 -6.21 -0.30
C VAL A 30 12.51 -4.87 0.14
N GLY A 31 11.92 -4.82 1.32
CA GLY A 31 11.19 -3.64 1.79
C GLY A 31 10.07 -3.96 2.77
N ARG A 32 9.16 -3.00 2.93
CA ARG A 32 7.97 -3.16 3.77
C ARG A 32 6.74 -2.52 3.17
N PHE A 33 5.59 -3.12 3.45
CA PHE A 33 4.28 -2.56 3.16
C PHE A 33 3.69 -1.98 4.44
N GLU A 34 3.28 -0.72 4.38
CA GLU A 34 2.64 0.00 5.47
C GLU A 34 1.21 0.37 5.09
N PHE A 35 0.31 0.25 6.06
CA PHE A 35 -1.05 0.73 5.95
C PHE A 35 -1.15 2.16 6.51
N GLU A 36 -1.62 3.09 5.69
CA GLU A 36 -1.86 4.48 6.09
C GLU A 36 -3.34 4.85 5.94
N HIS A 37 -3.99 5.20 7.05
CA HIS A 37 -5.31 5.82 7.02
C HIS A 37 -5.19 7.32 6.81
N GLN A 38 -5.55 7.80 5.62
CA GLN A 38 -5.58 9.21 5.28
C GLN A 38 -6.93 9.80 5.68
N LYS A 39 -6.89 10.73 6.65
CA LYS A 39 -8.08 11.48 7.08
C LYS A 39 -8.59 12.37 5.95
N GLN A 40 -9.86 12.77 6.04
CA GLN A 40 -10.42 13.78 5.16
C GLN A 40 -9.62 15.09 5.24
N PHE A 41 -9.48 15.77 4.11
CA PHE A 41 -8.77 17.06 4.03
C PHE A 41 -9.33 17.92 2.90
N GLN A 42 -9.11 19.23 2.98
CA GLN A 42 -9.47 20.15 1.90
C GLN A 42 -8.34 20.23 0.89
N LYS A 43 -8.67 20.10 -0.40
CA LYS A 43 -7.74 20.31 -1.51
C LYS A 43 -8.17 21.54 -2.30
N GLN A 44 -7.26 22.49 -2.43
CA GLN A 44 -7.41 23.63 -3.34
C GLN A 44 -6.74 23.29 -4.68
N TYR A 45 -7.45 23.51 -5.77
CA TYR A 45 -6.94 23.37 -7.14
C TYR A 45 -6.48 24.73 -7.68
N ASP A 46 -5.60 24.71 -8.68
CA ASP A 46 -5.04 25.93 -9.31
C ASP A 46 -6.12 26.86 -9.89
N SER A 47 -7.30 26.33 -10.20
CA SER A 47 -8.48 27.10 -10.63
C SER A 47 -9.17 27.89 -9.50
N GLY A 48 -8.68 27.80 -8.26
CA GLY A 48 -9.32 28.38 -7.07
C GLY A 48 -10.44 27.51 -6.48
N ARG A 49 -10.82 26.41 -7.14
CA ARG A 49 -11.83 25.46 -6.62
C ARG A 49 -11.29 24.75 -5.37
N VAL A 50 -12.10 24.72 -4.32
CA VAL A 50 -11.83 23.95 -3.09
C VAL A 50 -12.76 22.74 -3.03
N VAL A 51 -12.20 21.56 -2.76
CA VAL A 51 -12.95 20.30 -2.66
C VAL A 51 -12.59 19.59 -1.37
N MET A 52 -13.59 19.00 -0.71
CA MET A 52 -13.36 18.08 0.41
C MET A 52 -12.98 16.71 -0.15
N MET A 53 -11.76 16.27 0.15
CA MET A 53 -11.30 14.93 -0.19
C MET A 53 -11.84 13.94 0.86
N PRO A 54 -12.48 12.84 0.44
CA PRO A 54 -12.93 11.83 1.38
C PRO A 54 -11.72 11.15 2.06
N PRO A 55 -11.91 10.59 3.25
CA PRO A 55 -10.89 9.74 3.85
C PRO A 55 -10.64 8.53 2.95
N LYS A 56 -9.41 8.03 2.95
CA LYS A 56 -9.07 6.81 2.22
C LYS A 56 -8.00 6.03 2.96
N ASP A 57 -8.04 4.72 2.76
CA ASP A 57 -6.98 3.83 3.19
C ASP A 57 -6.00 3.65 2.02
N THR A 58 -4.70 3.73 2.33
CA THR A 58 -3.62 3.59 1.36
C THR A 58 -2.62 2.56 1.84
N ILE A 59 -2.05 1.84 0.89
CA ILE A 59 -0.96 0.89 1.12
C ILE A 59 0.26 1.47 0.44
N THR A 60 1.33 1.67 1.20
CA THR A 60 2.59 2.22 0.71
C THR A 60 3.66 1.14 0.78
N PHE A 61 4.42 0.98 -0.29
CA PHE A 61 5.62 0.15 -0.29
C PHE A 61 6.85 1.04 -0.10
N ILE A 62 7.68 0.69 0.88
CA ILE A 62 8.96 1.34 1.16
C ILE A 62 10.06 0.32 0.88
N PRO A 63 10.87 0.50 -0.19
CA PRO A 63 11.95 -0.42 -0.50
C PRO A 63 13.04 -0.36 0.57
N GLU A 64 13.73 -1.48 0.77
CA GLU A 64 14.91 -1.54 1.62
C GLU A 64 16.14 -1.21 0.77
N ASN A 65 16.48 0.09 0.72
CA ASN A 65 17.61 0.71 -0.01
C ASN A 65 17.74 0.38 -1.51
#